data_AF-A0A1V6CK73-F1
#
_entry.id   AF-A0A1V6CK73-F1
#
_cell.length_a   1.000
_cell.length_b   1.000
_cell.length_c   1.000
_cell.angle_alpha   90.00
_cell.angle_beta   90.00
_cell.angle_gamma   90.00
#
_symmetry.space_group_name_H-M   'P 1'
#
loop_
_entity.id
_entity.type
_entity.pdbx_description
1 polymer ?
#
loop_
_entity_poly.entity_id
_entity_poly.type
_entity_poly.pdbx_seq_one_letter_code
_entity_poly.pdbx_strand_id
1 'polypeptide(L)'
;MPKWKFLVVRHSGGAQQRRQICAVIKEHIERQGLASTLPLVKYEVSRGFEYYLGIAVDVNTKIDGCSAEDFARAVLRGAGITRATSPQYGWLIKPEEVGGLFRGNIECESFTIPIAYEQDDDYEAPATDQLFSMSDITELYPLDVSLTDSESYERLLQWCSATGTGNLQRMQTTCVTLGVSTDWGGAWSVLRRLVLLGHVEFDMRNAVRWGVIPPVFVMPAEEGEPCFLAGQRTPGLIQAIKGQVDITEEIQQDGPPIIRVHGIEGDSNITVRSGRQVACVGCVSARLSDLLPRLGDWASMIPVWDEQDFSRYQIKRYEPESNKFLNLSHPTQFKEGLYQFISEPSNRQQIVTVAFFDEQKNKFLCGDFYGLRFLTRQGVGVSRAFYVNSTKELLMPIADRWPMPYERALVLASGCLPRRLRTESGVTVISYTGITESLRERFSDLLGLEIVGELCMM
;
A
#
# COMPACT_ATOMS: atom_id res chain seq x y z
N MET A 1 -25.87 16.00 5.29
CA MET A 1 -26.05 14.56 5.00
C MET A 1 -26.32 14.41 3.51
N PRO A 2 -25.64 13.47 2.83
CA PRO A 2 -25.84 13.24 1.41
C PRO A 2 -27.27 12.77 1.13
N LYS A 3 -27.88 13.27 0.05
CA LYS A 3 -29.25 12.90 -0.37
C LYS A 3 -29.15 12.04 -1.61
N TRP A 4 -28.77 10.78 -1.40
CA TRP A 4 -28.55 9.83 -2.47
C TRP A 4 -29.81 9.54 -3.27
N LYS A 5 -29.67 9.55 -4.60
CA LYS A 5 -30.64 9.04 -5.57
C LYS A 5 -29.92 8.24 -6.64
N PHE A 6 -30.64 7.47 -7.43
CA PHE A 6 -30.10 6.80 -8.61
C PHE A 6 -30.64 7.47 -9.87
N LEU A 7 -29.75 7.94 -10.75
CA LEU A 7 -30.10 8.29 -12.12
C LEU A 7 -30.25 6.99 -12.91
N VAL A 8 -31.50 6.59 -13.17
CA VAL A 8 -31.84 5.34 -13.85
C VAL A 8 -32.14 5.60 -15.31
N VAL A 9 -31.53 4.81 -16.19
CA VAL A 9 -31.75 4.82 -17.64
C VAL A 9 -32.05 3.42 -18.14
N ARG A 10 -32.91 3.34 -19.16
CA ARG A 10 -33.16 2.08 -19.88
C ARG A 10 -32.19 1.95 -21.06
N HIS A 11 -31.54 0.80 -21.18
CA HIS A 11 -30.65 0.49 -22.29
C HIS A 11 -30.93 -0.90 -22.85
N SER A 12 -30.40 -1.18 -24.04
CA SER A 12 -30.58 -2.44 -24.75
C SER A 12 -29.21 -3.06 -25.02
N GLY A 13 -29.02 -4.31 -24.62
CA GLY A 13 -27.82 -5.08 -24.85
C GLY A 13 -27.83 -6.41 -24.12
N GLY A 14 -27.14 -7.40 -24.69
CA GLY A 14 -26.94 -8.70 -24.06
C GLY A 14 -26.11 -8.63 -22.77
N ALA A 15 -26.01 -9.73 -22.05
CA ALA A 15 -25.29 -9.80 -20.77
C ALA A 15 -23.82 -9.33 -20.85
N GLN A 16 -23.13 -9.64 -21.96
CA GLN A 16 -21.74 -9.22 -22.19
C GLN A 16 -21.63 -7.71 -22.44
N GLN A 17 -22.48 -7.16 -23.30
CA GLN A 17 -22.53 -5.71 -23.58
C GLN A 17 -22.86 -4.91 -22.32
N ARG A 18 -23.76 -5.41 -21.47
CA ARG A 18 -24.09 -4.81 -20.17
C ARG A 18 -22.88 -4.68 -19.26
N ARG A 19 -22.10 -5.77 -19.12
CA ARG A 19 -20.86 -5.75 -18.34
C ARG A 19 -19.82 -4.80 -18.92
N GLN A 20 -19.67 -4.78 -20.25
CA GLN A 20 -18.73 -3.89 -20.93
C GLN A 20 -19.11 -2.42 -20.72
N ILE A 21 -20.39 -2.08 -20.85
CA ILE A 21 -20.90 -0.72 -20.61
C ILE A 21 -20.65 -0.29 -19.17
N CYS A 22 -20.94 -1.15 -18.18
CA CYS A 22 -20.68 -0.80 -16.77
C CYS A 22 -19.18 -0.61 -16.49
N ALA A 23 -18.30 -1.36 -17.16
CA ALA A 23 -16.85 -1.16 -17.07
C ALA A 23 -16.41 0.18 -17.68
N VAL A 24 -16.95 0.55 -18.85
CA VAL A 24 -16.67 1.85 -19.50
C VAL A 24 -17.18 3.01 -18.65
N ILE A 25 -18.34 2.87 -18.01
CA ILE A 25 -18.88 3.85 -17.05
C ILE A 25 -17.93 4.00 -15.87
N LYS A 26 -17.51 2.90 -15.24
CA LYS A 26 -16.55 2.93 -14.12
C LYS A 26 -15.25 3.63 -14.52
N GLU A 27 -14.68 3.26 -15.65
CA GLU A 27 -13.45 3.87 -16.15
C GLU A 27 -13.60 5.37 -16.40
N HIS A 28 -14.76 5.83 -16.92
CA HIS A 28 -15.03 7.26 -17.10
C HIS A 28 -15.13 8.00 -15.76
N ILE A 29 -15.79 7.41 -14.77
CA ILE A 29 -15.92 7.98 -13.42
C ILE A 29 -14.54 8.11 -12.77
N GLU A 30 -13.73 7.05 -12.84
CA GLU A 30 -12.38 7.02 -12.27
C GLU A 30 -11.43 8.00 -12.97
N ARG A 31 -11.44 8.03 -14.31
CA ARG A 31 -10.60 8.92 -15.12
C ARG A 31 -10.89 10.40 -14.86
N GLN A 32 -12.14 10.73 -14.55
CA GLN A 32 -12.56 12.10 -14.24
C GLN A 32 -12.47 12.43 -12.74
N GLY A 33 -12.02 11.50 -11.90
CA GLY A 33 -11.94 11.71 -10.45
C GLY A 33 -13.30 11.88 -9.76
N LEU A 34 -14.38 11.37 -10.37
CA LEU A 34 -15.75 11.51 -9.89
C LEU A 34 -16.18 10.40 -8.93
N ALA A 35 -15.28 9.49 -8.54
CA ALA A 35 -15.61 8.30 -7.75
C ALA A 35 -16.32 8.63 -6.42
N SER A 36 -15.93 9.70 -5.72
CA SER A 36 -16.59 10.14 -4.48
C SER A 36 -17.97 10.76 -4.70
N THR A 37 -18.28 11.20 -5.92
CA THR A 37 -19.56 11.85 -6.28
C THR A 37 -20.53 10.87 -6.95
N LEU A 38 -19.98 9.90 -7.69
CA LEU A 38 -20.67 8.84 -8.41
C LEU A 38 -20.17 7.47 -7.94
N PRO A 39 -20.39 7.11 -6.65
CA PRO A 39 -19.68 5.99 -6.02
C PRO A 39 -20.12 4.62 -6.50
N LEU A 40 -21.32 4.52 -7.07
CA LEU A 40 -21.95 3.23 -7.32
C LEU A 40 -22.73 3.22 -8.63
N VAL A 41 -22.48 2.20 -9.43
CA VAL A 41 -23.29 1.85 -10.61
C VAL A 41 -24.06 0.57 -10.28
N LYS A 42 -25.38 0.60 -10.42
CA LYS A 42 -26.25 -0.56 -10.29
C LYS A 42 -26.87 -0.91 -11.63
N TYR A 43 -27.16 -2.19 -11.86
CA TYR A 43 -27.87 -2.61 -13.06
C TYR A 43 -28.80 -3.79 -12.78
N GLU A 44 -29.87 -3.87 -13.56
CA GLU A 44 -30.79 -5.00 -13.56
C GLU A 44 -30.10 -6.25 -14.14
N VAL A 45 -30.26 -7.41 -13.49
CA VAL A 45 -29.77 -8.70 -14.01
C VAL A 45 -30.95 -9.43 -14.65
N SER A 46 -31.25 -9.09 -15.90
CA SER A 46 -32.35 -9.64 -16.70
C SER A 46 -31.80 -10.53 -17.83
N ARG A 47 -32.53 -11.59 -18.19
CA ARG A 47 -32.26 -12.40 -19.40
C ARG A 47 -32.70 -11.72 -20.70
N GLY A 48 -33.45 -10.61 -20.57
CA GLY A 48 -33.92 -9.81 -21.70
C GLY A 48 -32.83 -8.95 -22.31
N PHE A 49 -33.07 -8.52 -23.56
CA PHE A 49 -32.20 -7.60 -24.27
C PHE A 49 -32.33 -6.17 -23.73
N GLU A 50 -33.43 -5.81 -23.05
CA GLU A 50 -33.57 -4.53 -22.35
C GLU A 50 -33.24 -4.68 -20.86
N TYR A 51 -32.62 -3.64 -20.30
CA TYR A 51 -32.30 -3.57 -18.88
C TYR A 51 -32.20 -2.14 -18.37
N TYR A 52 -32.34 -1.98 -17.07
CA TYR A 52 -32.11 -0.72 -16.38
C TYR A 52 -30.69 -0.63 -15.82
N LEU A 53 -30.11 0.57 -15.87
CA LEU A 53 -28.84 0.92 -15.26
C LEU A 53 -29.03 2.20 -14.43
N GLY A 54 -28.50 2.21 -13.22
CA GLY A 54 -28.58 3.32 -12.28
C GLY A 54 -27.20 3.78 -11.83
N ILE A 55 -26.92 5.08 -11.87
CA ILE A 55 -25.72 5.66 -11.22
C ILE A 55 -26.17 6.39 -9.95
N ALA A 56 -25.56 6.08 -8.81
CA ALA A 56 -25.79 6.80 -7.57
C ALA A 56 -25.25 8.22 -7.67
N VAL A 57 -26.08 9.20 -7.31
CA VAL A 57 -25.77 10.64 -7.30
C VAL A 57 -26.21 11.24 -5.97
N ASP A 58 -25.37 12.10 -5.39
CA ASP A 58 -25.81 12.97 -4.31
C ASP A 58 -26.39 14.25 -4.92
N VAL A 59 -27.71 14.42 -4.82
CA VAL A 59 -28.40 15.56 -5.47
C VAL A 59 -28.05 16.91 -4.83
N ASN A 60 -27.40 16.92 -3.67
CA ASN A 60 -26.92 18.13 -3.03
C ASN A 60 -25.51 18.54 -3.51
N THR A 61 -24.79 17.63 -4.17
CA THR A 61 -23.41 17.86 -4.59
C THR A 61 -23.36 18.63 -5.91
N LYS A 62 -22.55 19.70 -5.92
CA LYS A 62 -22.19 20.46 -7.11
C LYS A 62 -20.68 20.47 -7.27
N ILE A 63 -20.20 20.21 -8.47
CA ILE A 63 -18.78 20.31 -8.85
C ILE A 63 -18.71 21.36 -9.96
N ASP A 64 -17.89 22.38 -9.77
CA ASP A 64 -17.72 23.48 -10.74
C ASP A 64 -19.04 24.13 -11.20
N GLY A 65 -20.03 24.20 -10.29
CA GLY A 65 -21.35 24.76 -10.56
C GLY A 65 -22.35 23.80 -11.24
N CYS A 66 -21.88 22.66 -11.73
CA CYS A 66 -22.72 21.60 -12.32
C CYS A 66 -23.21 20.62 -11.26
N SER A 67 -24.41 20.08 -11.42
CA SER A 67 -24.95 19.10 -10.46
C SER A 67 -24.32 17.71 -10.68
N ALA A 68 -24.26 16.89 -9.62
CA ALA A 68 -23.83 15.48 -9.75
C ALA A 68 -24.65 14.70 -10.80
N GLU A 69 -25.92 15.07 -11.01
CA GLU A 69 -26.76 14.50 -12.08
C GLU A 69 -26.21 14.81 -13.47
N ASP A 70 -25.75 16.05 -13.71
CA ASP A 70 -25.20 16.46 -15.01
C ASP A 70 -23.93 15.65 -15.34
N PHE A 71 -23.08 15.42 -14.35
CA PHE A 71 -21.90 14.56 -14.49
C PHE A 71 -22.28 13.11 -14.75
N ALA A 72 -23.27 12.56 -14.04
CA ALA A 72 -23.75 11.21 -14.30
C ALA A 72 -24.28 11.06 -15.74
N ARG A 73 -25.03 12.05 -16.25
CA ARG A 73 -25.50 12.07 -17.65
C ARG A 73 -24.34 12.17 -18.64
N ALA A 74 -23.31 12.97 -18.34
CA ALA A 74 -22.11 13.08 -19.17
C ALA A 74 -21.32 11.76 -19.23
N VAL A 75 -21.17 11.08 -18.09
CA VAL A 75 -20.54 9.75 -17.99
C VAL A 75 -21.32 8.72 -18.82
N LEU A 76 -22.64 8.66 -18.68
CA LEU A 76 -23.50 7.74 -19.46
C LEU A 76 -23.39 8.01 -20.96
N ARG A 77 -23.33 9.28 -21.38
CA ARG A 77 -23.09 9.66 -22.77
C ARG A 77 -21.72 9.20 -23.26
N GLY A 78 -20.67 9.40 -22.46
CA GLY A 78 -19.31 8.92 -22.76
C GLY A 78 -19.23 7.40 -22.91
N ALA A 79 -20.08 6.67 -22.18
CA ALA A 79 -20.22 5.22 -22.29
C ALA A 79 -21.13 4.75 -23.45
N GLY A 80 -21.59 5.65 -24.33
CA GLY A 80 -22.42 5.32 -25.49
C GLY A 80 -23.93 5.24 -25.22
N ILE A 81 -24.39 5.58 -24.01
CA ILE A 81 -25.82 5.59 -23.65
C ILE A 81 -26.40 6.97 -23.99
N THR A 82 -26.60 7.22 -25.29
CA THR A 82 -27.06 8.52 -25.80
C THR A 82 -28.44 8.93 -25.27
N ARG A 83 -29.32 7.97 -24.95
CA ARG A 83 -30.65 8.25 -24.36
C ARG A 83 -30.57 8.93 -22.99
N ALA A 84 -29.46 8.79 -22.27
CA ALA A 84 -29.28 9.39 -20.94
C ALA A 84 -29.26 10.93 -20.94
N THR A 85 -29.05 11.57 -22.09
CA THR A 85 -29.06 13.04 -22.21
C THR A 85 -30.47 13.62 -22.23
N SER A 86 -31.50 12.80 -22.50
CA SER A 86 -32.88 13.26 -22.54
C SER A 86 -33.59 12.99 -21.21
N PRO A 87 -34.17 14.00 -20.54
CA PRO A 87 -34.88 13.83 -19.28
C PRO A 87 -36.04 12.81 -19.37
N GLN A 88 -36.61 12.63 -20.56
CA GLN A 88 -37.71 11.68 -20.78
C GLN A 88 -37.28 10.19 -20.72
N TYR A 89 -35.98 9.90 -20.80
CA TYR A 89 -35.43 8.54 -20.79
C TYR A 89 -34.51 8.25 -19.61
N GLY A 90 -34.36 9.20 -18.68
CA GLY A 90 -33.59 9.02 -17.47
C GLY A 90 -34.18 9.79 -16.29
N TRP A 91 -34.49 9.08 -15.21
CA TRP A 91 -35.18 9.63 -14.05
C TRP A 91 -34.46 9.30 -12.74
N LEU A 92 -34.62 10.17 -11.75
CA LEU A 92 -34.05 9.99 -10.42
C LEU A 92 -35.00 9.18 -9.54
N ILE A 93 -34.51 8.05 -9.05
CA ILE A 93 -35.24 7.14 -8.16
C ILE A 93 -34.60 7.17 -6.77
N LYS A 94 -35.38 6.97 -5.71
CA LYS A 94 -34.82 6.84 -4.35
C LYS A 94 -34.16 5.47 -4.14
N PRO A 95 -33.16 5.36 -3.25
CA PRO A 95 -32.45 4.10 -3.02
C PRO A 95 -33.36 2.91 -2.66
N GLU A 96 -34.44 3.15 -1.90
CA GLU A 96 -35.35 2.10 -1.42
C GLU A 96 -36.15 1.47 -2.57
N GLU A 97 -36.47 2.24 -3.60
CA GLU A 97 -37.21 1.80 -4.78
C GLU A 97 -36.33 0.99 -5.74
N VAL A 98 -35.00 1.02 -5.57
CA VAL A 98 -34.01 0.32 -6.40
C VAL A 98 -33.66 -1.08 -5.85
N GLY A 99 -33.83 -1.29 -4.54
CA GLY A 99 -33.35 -2.48 -3.80
C GLY A 99 -33.85 -3.83 -4.30
N GLY A 100 -35.01 -3.89 -4.96
CA GLY A 100 -35.55 -5.13 -5.55
C GLY A 100 -35.24 -5.33 -7.04
N LEU A 101 -34.92 -4.25 -7.76
CA LEU A 101 -34.81 -4.23 -9.23
C LEU A 101 -33.36 -4.44 -9.70
N PHE A 102 -32.38 -3.84 -9.03
CA PHE A 102 -30.98 -3.93 -9.45
C PHE A 102 -30.19 -4.86 -8.55
N ARG A 103 -29.91 -6.06 -9.07
CA ARG A 103 -29.11 -7.08 -8.38
C ARG A 103 -27.63 -7.03 -8.73
N GLY A 104 -27.25 -6.34 -9.82
CA GLY A 104 -25.86 -6.13 -10.19
C GLY A 104 -25.36 -4.80 -9.66
N ASN A 105 -24.13 -4.77 -9.15
CA ASN A 105 -23.46 -3.55 -8.71
C ASN A 105 -22.02 -3.51 -9.22
N ILE A 106 -21.51 -2.30 -9.40
CA ILE A 106 -20.11 -1.98 -9.61
C ILE A 106 -19.81 -0.76 -8.75
N GLU A 107 -18.98 -0.96 -7.74
CA GLU A 107 -18.40 0.13 -6.95
C GLU A 107 -17.33 0.83 -7.78
N CYS A 108 -17.52 2.14 -7.95
CA CYS A 108 -16.54 3.04 -8.58
C CYS A 108 -15.55 3.57 -7.55
N GLU A 109 -15.89 3.45 -6.27
CA GLU A 109 -15.01 3.64 -5.13
C GLU A 109 -14.51 2.26 -4.65
N SER A 110 -13.60 1.65 -5.40
CA SER A 110 -13.02 0.36 -5.01
C SER A 110 -11.80 0.61 -4.14
N PHE A 111 -12.00 0.67 -2.82
CA PHE A 111 -10.92 0.69 -1.81
C PHE A 111 -10.09 -0.61 -1.82
N THR A 112 -10.62 -1.66 -2.45
CA THR A 112 -10.08 -3.01 -2.49
C THR A 112 -9.58 -3.34 -3.90
N ILE A 113 -8.54 -2.63 -4.36
CA ILE A 113 -7.71 -3.22 -5.42
C ILE A 113 -7.16 -4.53 -4.82
N PRO A 114 -7.35 -5.70 -5.45
CA PRO A 114 -6.74 -6.93 -4.96
C PRO A 114 -5.23 -6.76 -4.98
N ILE A 115 -4.66 -6.61 -3.79
CA ILE A 115 -3.23 -6.63 -3.58
C ILE A 115 -2.90 -8.10 -3.33
N ALA A 116 -2.17 -8.72 -4.27
CA ALA A 116 -1.53 -9.98 -3.97
C ALA A 116 -0.54 -9.70 -2.83
N TYR A 117 -0.62 -10.44 -1.72
CA TYR A 117 0.34 -10.32 -0.63
C TYR A 117 1.33 -11.48 -0.71
N GLU A 118 2.50 -11.33 -0.10
CA GLU A 118 3.44 -12.43 0.10
C GLU A 118 2.71 -13.57 0.84
N GLN A 119 2.42 -14.67 0.13
CA GLN A 119 2.05 -15.93 0.75
C GLN A 119 3.35 -16.70 0.95
N ASP A 120 3.75 -16.88 2.21
CA ASP A 120 4.81 -17.83 2.53
C ASP A 120 4.23 -19.25 2.48
N ASP A 121 4.98 -20.14 1.86
CA ASP A 121 4.79 -21.59 2.02
C ASP A 121 5.05 -21.97 3.49
N ASP A 122 4.38 -23.03 3.94
CA ASP A 122 4.37 -23.57 5.30
C ASP A 122 5.72 -23.50 6.06
N TYR A 123 5.87 -22.58 7.01
CA TYR A 123 7.02 -22.53 7.93
C TYR A 123 6.62 -22.29 9.39
N GLU A 124 7.22 -23.07 10.30
CA GLU A 124 7.14 -22.89 11.75
C GLU A 124 8.05 -21.74 12.21
N ALA A 125 7.61 -20.97 13.22
CA ALA A 125 8.39 -19.89 13.78
C ALA A 125 9.62 -20.44 14.54
N PRO A 126 10.83 -19.91 14.32
CA PRO A 126 12.04 -20.39 14.99
C PRO A 126 12.04 -20.06 16.48
N ALA A 127 12.72 -20.90 17.26
CA ALA A 127 13.00 -20.65 18.66
C ALA A 127 14.06 -19.55 18.84
N THR A 128 14.03 -18.87 20.00
CA THR A 128 14.87 -17.72 20.33
C THR A 128 16.37 -18.03 20.22
N ASP A 129 16.79 -19.22 20.64
CA ASP A 129 18.17 -19.71 20.58
C ASP A 129 18.70 -19.88 19.15
N GLN A 130 17.85 -20.31 18.21
CA GLN A 130 18.20 -20.44 16.78
C GLN A 130 18.43 -19.10 16.09
N LEU A 131 17.85 -18.03 16.63
CA LEU A 131 18.03 -16.66 16.14
C LEU A 131 19.27 -16.00 16.76
N PHE A 132 19.77 -16.50 17.90
CA PHE A 132 21.00 -16.01 18.54
C PHE A 132 22.25 -16.78 18.11
N SER A 133 22.13 -18.01 17.59
CA SER A 133 23.25 -18.77 17.02
C SER A 133 23.73 -18.25 15.65
N MET A 134 23.37 -17.01 15.28
CA MET A 134 23.55 -16.36 13.97
C MET A 134 25.00 -15.99 13.60
N SER A 135 25.99 -16.67 14.18
CA SER A 135 27.41 -16.42 13.90
C SER A 135 27.81 -16.76 12.45
N ASP A 136 27.05 -17.64 11.79
CA ASP A 136 27.27 -18.07 10.39
C ASP A 136 25.97 -17.93 9.56
N ILE A 137 25.42 -16.71 9.47
CA ILE A 137 24.36 -16.43 8.49
C ILE A 137 24.95 -16.60 7.09
N THR A 138 24.51 -17.66 6.40
CA THR A 138 24.61 -17.66 4.93
C THR A 138 23.63 -16.58 4.46
N GLU A 139 24.15 -15.40 4.11
CA GLU A 139 23.40 -14.50 3.23
C GLU A 139 22.84 -15.42 2.13
N LEU A 140 21.52 -15.43 1.92
CA LEU A 140 21.02 -16.01 0.68
C LEU A 140 21.87 -15.32 -0.38
N TYR A 141 22.81 -16.07 -0.98
CA TYR A 141 23.75 -15.53 -1.94
C TYR A 141 22.94 -14.57 -2.77
N PRO A 142 23.32 -13.28 -2.86
CA PRO A 142 22.53 -12.33 -3.63
C PRO A 142 22.25 -13.05 -4.93
N LEU A 143 20.99 -13.40 -5.19
CA LEU A 143 20.55 -13.89 -6.49
C LEU A 143 21.05 -12.78 -7.39
N ASP A 144 22.22 -12.99 -8.04
CA ASP A 144 23.14 -11.94 -8.48
C ASP A 144 22.39 -10.63 -8.55
N VAL A 145 22.52 -9.74 -7.54
CA VAL A 145 21.73 -8.49 -7.54
C VAL A 145 22.03 -7.86 -8.87
N SER A 146 21.09 -8.02 -9.79
CA SER A 146 21.47 -7.86 -11.16
C SER A 146 21.65 -6.37 -11.28
N LEU A 147 22.82 -5.91 -11.73
CA LEU A 147 23.00 -4.50 -12.08
C LEU A 147 21.80 -4.02 -12.93
N THR A 148 21.26 -4.92 -13.76
CA THR A 148 20.05 -4.68 -14.55
C THR A 148 18.78 -4.42 -13.74
N ASP A 149 18.60 -5.04 -12.56
CA ASP A 149 17.43 -4.84 -11.70
C ASP A 149 17.49 -3.48 -11.01
N SER A 150 18.62 -3.13 -10.36
CA SER A 150 18.80 -1.81 -9.74
C SER A 150 18.69 -0.67 -10.75
N GLU A 151 19.24 -0.84 -11.97
CA GLU A 151 19.05 0.12 -13.06
C GLU A 151 17.58 0.28 -13.47
N SER A 152 16.81 -0.79 -13.47
CA SER A 152 15.38 -0.76 -13.82
C SER A 152 14.59 0.02 -12.77
N TYR A 153 14.91 -0.14 -11.49
CA TYR A 153 14.34 0.69 -10.42
C TYR A 153 14.78 2.15 -10.49
N GLU A 154 16.03 2.44 -10.84
CA GLU A 154 16.49 3.82 -11.04
C GLU A 154 15.72 4.50 -12.18
N ARG A 155 15.53 3.82 -13.32
CA ARG A 155 14.71 4.33 -14.43
C ARG A 155 13.26 4.53 -14.01
N LEU A 156 12.71 3.62 -13.20
CA LEU A 156 11.35 3.76 -12.65
C LEU A 156 11.24 4.99 -11.75
N LEU A 157 12.22 5.23 -10.89
CA LEU A 157 12.23 6.39 -10.02
C LEU A 157 12.41 7.70 -10.81
N GLN A 158 13.25 7.71 -11.84
CA GLN A 158 13.38 8.85 -12.76
C GLN A 158 12.06 9.15 -13.47
N TRP A 159 11.35 8.12 -13.91
CA TRP A 159 10.01 8.27 -14.49
C TRP A 159 9.01 8.81 -13.47
N CYS A 160 8.99 8.28 -12.25
CA CYS A 160 8.14 8.79 -11.17
C CYS A 160 8.43 10.28 -10.97
N SER A 161 9.71 10.62 -10.86
CA SER A 161 10.23 11.98 -10.63
C SER A 161 9.85 12.96 -11.72
N ALA A 162 9.87 12.54 -12.99
CA ALA A 162 9.41 13.35 -14.11
C ALA A 162 7.88 13.50 -14.16
N THR A 163 7.16 12.44 -13.76
CA THR A 163 5.70 12.39 -13.82
C THR A 163 5.03 13.12 -12.64
N GLY A 164 5.68 13.13 -11.48
CA GLY A 164 5.22 13.78 -10.25
C GLY A 164 4.14 13.01 -9.50
N THR A 165 3.11 12.49 -10.18
CA THR A 165 2.01 11.74 -9.54
C THR A 165 1.38 10.68 -10.46
N GLY A 166 0.71 9.68 -9.88
CA GLY A 166 -0.03 8.68 -10.65
C GLY A 166 -0.93 7.79 -9.80
N ASN A 167 -1.50 6.76 -10.45
CA ASN A 167 -2.26 5.71 -9.79
C ASN A 167 -1.51 4.37 -9.86
N LEU A 168 -2.01 3.35 -9.15
CA LEU A 168 -1.37 2.04 -9.10
C LEU A 168 -1.33 1.31 -10.45
N GLN A 169 -2.37 1.48 -11.29
CA GLN A 169 -2.39 0.88 -12.64
C GLN A 169 -1.28 1.44 -13.52
N ARG A 170 -1.05 2.75 -13.48
CA ARG A 170 0.03 3.40 -14.21
C ARG A 170 1.39 2.92 -13.73
N MET A 171 1.56 2.75 -12.41
CA MET A 171 2.77 2.13 -11.84
C MET A 171 2.96 0.71 -12.42
N GLN A 172 1.93 -0.12 -12.42
CA GLN A 172 1.98 -1.48 -12.96
C GLN A 172 2.42 -1.52 -14.43
N THR A 173 1.80 -0.71 -15.28
CA THR A 173 2.16 -0.63 -16.70
C THR A 173 3.61 -0.18 -16.89
N THR A 174 4.07 0.78 -16.08
CA THR A 174 5.46 1.25 -16.15
C THR A 174 6.46 0.21 -15.65
N CYS A 175 6.17 -0.51 -14.56
CA CYS A 175 7.03 -1.61 -14.09
C CYS A 175 7.24 -2.65 -15.20
N VAL A 176 6.15 -3.09 -15.84
CA VAL A 176 6.21 -4.03 -16.97
C VAL A 176 7.04 -3.48 -18.12
N THR A 177 6.86 -2.19 -18.46
CA THR A 177 7.60 -1.54 -19.55
C THR A 177 9.10 -1.45 -19.26
N LEU A 178 9.47 -1.23 -18.00
CA LEU A 178 10.86 -1.06 -17.58
C LEU A 178 11.53 -2.38 -17.16
N GLY A 179 10.83 -3.50 -17.22
CA GLY A 179 11.36 -4.81 -16.81
C GLY A 179 11.52 -4.97 -15.29
N VAL A 180 10.84 -4.12 -14.49
CA VAL A 180 10.84 -4.25 -13.03
C VAL A 180 9.92 -5.40 -12.64
N SER A 181 10.46 -6.42 -11.97
CA SER A 181 9.66 -7.58 -11.54
C SER A 181 8.53 -7.14 -10.62
N THR A 182 7.33 -7.66 -10.91
CA THR A 182 6.12 -7.51 -10.09
C THR A 182 5.62 -8.85 -9.57
N ASP A 183 6.45 -9.89 -9.65
CA ASP A 183 6.06 -11.29 -9.47
C ASP A 183 5.58 -11.58 -8.03
N TRP A 184 5.89 -10.68 -7.10
CA TRP A 184 5.54 -10.77 -5.68
C TRP A 184 4.84 -9.50 -5.23
N GLY A 185 3.51 -9.57 -5.13
CA GLY A 185 2.65 -8.48 -4.69
C GLY A 185 2.41 -7.33 -5.67
N GLY A 186 2.73 -7.54 -6.94
CA GLY A 186 2.35 -6.64 -8.02
C GLY A 186 3.01 -5.27 -7.93
N ALA A 187 2.39 -4.27 -8.56
CA ALA A 187 2.85 -2.88 -8.50
C ALA A 187 2.85 -2.28 -7.09
N TRP A 188 2.08 -2.86 -6.17
CA TRP A 188 2.02 -2.39 -4.79
C TRP A 188 3.33 -2.67 -4.03
N SER A 189 3.96 -3.83 -4.23
CA SER A 189 5.23 -4.13 -3.57
C SER A 189 6.35 -3.18 -4.02
N VAL A 190 6.37 -2.82 -5.31
CA VAL A 190 7.28 -1.82 -5.88
C VAL A 190 6.99 -0.43 -5.29
N LEU A 191 5.73 -0.01 -5.28
CA LEU A 191 5.33 1.27 -4.70
C LEU A 191 5.71 1.35 -3.21
N ARG A 192 5.43 0.31 -2.42
CA ARG A 192 5.81 0.25 -1.01
C ARG A 192 7.30 0.50 -0.82
N ARG A 193 8.17 -0.12 -1.62
CA ARG A 193 9.62 0.06 -1.50
C ARG A 193 10.05 1.51 -1.76
N LEU A 194 9.47 2.16 -2.77
CA LEU A 194 9.71 3.59 -3.02
C LEU A 194 9.18 4.48 -1.88
N VAL A 195 8.08 4.10 -1.22
CA VAL A 195 7.54 4.80 -0.05
C VAL A 195 8.45 4.66 1.17
N LEU A 196 8.92 3.43 1.43
CA LEU A 196 9.85 3.15 2.54
C LEU A 196 11.14 3.95 2.39
N LEU A 197 11.66 4.07 1.16
CA LEU A 197 12.84 4.87 0.84
C LEU A 197 12.59 6.39 0.84
N GLY A 198 11.36 6.83 1.07
CA GLY A 198 11.01 8.25 1.09
C GLY A 198 11.09 8.94 -0.27
N HIS A 199 10.93 8.20 -1.38
CA HIS A 199 10.86 8.80 -2.71
C HIS A 199 9.44 9.25 -3.08
N VAL A 200 8.44 8.53 -2.60
CA VAL A 200 7.04 8.78 -2.91
C VAL A 200 6.19 8.65 -1.65
N GLU A 201 5.07 9.37 -1.62
CA GLU A 201 3.96 9.13 -0.70
C GLU A 201 2.81 8.48 -1.47
N PHE A 202 1.86 7.91 -0.74
CA PHE A 202 0.59 7.47 -1.31
C PHE A 202 -0.60 7.91 -0.46
N ASP A 203 -1.74 8.05 -1.12
CA ASP A 203 -3.04 8.25 -0.49
C ASP A 203 -3.93 7.04 -0.80
N MET A 204 -4.48 6.45 0.25
CA MET A 204 -5.41 5.31 0.22
C MET A 204 -6.87 5.72 0.38
N ARG A 205 -7.20 6.99 0.65
CA ARG A 205 -8.59 7.42 0.93
C ARG A 205 -9.56 7.16 -0.23
N ASN A 206 -9.05 6.92 -1.45
CA ASN A 206 -9.83 6.59 -2.65
C ASN A 206 -9.16 5.42 -3.41
N ALA A 207 -8.97 5.54 -4.72
CA ALA A 207 -8.00 4.74 -5.46
C ALA A 207 -6.58 5.10 -5.00
N VAL A 208 -5.71 4.10 -4.88
CA VAL A 208 -4.29 4.31 -4.54
C VAL A 208 -3.65 5.30 -5.52
N ARG A 209 -3.36 6.49 -5.02
CA ARG A 209 -2.62 7.53 -5.74
C ARG A 209 -1.27 7.70 -5.08
N TRP A 210 -0.23 7.85 -5.89
CA TRP A 210 1.11 8.15 -5.41
C TRP A 210 1.57 9.51 -5.90
N GLY A 211 2.43 10.15 -5.13
CA GLY A 211 3.05 11.42 -5.45
C GLY A 211 4.52 11.43 -5.04
N VAL A 212 5.38 12.03 -5.85
CA VAL A 212 6.81 12.14 -5.58
C VAL A 212 7.06 13.20 -4.53
N ILE A 213 7.92 12.88 -3.56
CA ILE A 213 8.39 13.81 -2.54
C ILE A 213 9.47 14.72 -3.14
N PRO A 214 9.50 16.03 -2.84
CA PRO A 214 10.62 16.89 -3.24
C PRO A 214 11.99 16.31 -2.82
N PRO A 215 13.06 16.62 -3.55
CA PRO A 215 14.38 16.10 -3.22
C PRO A 215 14.87 16.65 -1.88
N VAL A 216 15.37 15.77 -1.00
CA VAL A 216 15.90 16.12 0.32
C VAL A 216 17.10 15.24 0.68
N PHE A 217 18.05 15.79 1.44
CA PHE A 217 19.10 15.00 2.08
C PHE A 217 18.64 14.54 3.45
N VAL A 218 18.83 13.26 3.73
CA VAL A 218 18.47 12.64 5.00
C VAL A 218 19.74 12.19 5.70
N MET A 219 19.88 12.54 6.97
CA MET A 219 20.98 12.02 7.80
C MET A 219 20.63 10.62 8.28
N PRO A 220 21.54 9.65 8.17
CA PRO A 220 21.41 8.36 8.82
C PRO A 220 21.25 8.51 10.34
N ALA A 221 20.71 7.48 10.98
CA ALA A 221 20.62 7.42 12.44
C ALA A 221 21.99 7.19 13.08
N GLU A 222 22.86 6.44 12.41
CA GLU A 222 24.23 6.23 12.83
C GLU A 222 25.09 7.47 12.55
N GLU A 223 25.76 7.96 13.59
CA GLU A 223 26.61 9.15 13.48
C GLU A 223 27.86 8.86 12.63
N GLY A 224 28.24 9.85 11.80
CA GLY A 224 29.43 9.75 10.94
C GLY A 224 29.15 9.16 9.56
N GLU A 225 27.99 8.54 9.33
CA GLU A 225 27.58 8.06 8.02
C GLU A 225 27.16 9.23 7.10
N PRO A 226 27.47 9.16 5.79
CA PRO A 226 27.10 10.20 4.85
C PRO A 226 25.58 10.30 4.67
N CYS A 227 25.10 11.52 4.45
CA CYS A 227 23.71 11.77 4.09
C CYS A 227 23.31 10.97 2.85
N PHE A 228 22.03 10.63 2.70
CA PHE A 228 21.52 10.04 1.47
C PHE A 228 20.40 10.88 0.84
N LEU A 229 20.27 10.81 -0.48
CA LEU A 229 19.25 11.53 -1.23
C LEU A 229 17.93 10.76 -1.27
N ALA A 230 16.89 11.34 -0.68
CA ALA A 230 15.50 10.88 -0.77
C ALA A 230 14.66 11.80 -1.67
N GLY A 231 13.43 11.39 -1.97
CA GLY A 231 12.51 12.15 -2.82
C GLY A 231 12.84 12.06 -4.32
N GLN A 232 12.53 13.14 -5.04
CA GLN A 232 12.66 13.25 -6.48
C GLN A 232 14.10 13.05 -6.94
N ARG A 233 14.30 12.20 -7.95
CA ARG A 233 15.59 11.98 -8.61
C ARG A 233 15.43 12.09 -10.13
N THR A 234 15.98 13.16 -10.70
CA THR A 234 16.06 13.33 -12.16
C THR A 234 17.53 13.44 -12.57
N PRO A 235 17.91 13.02 -13.79
CA PRO A 235 19.31 13.12 -14.22
C PRO A 235 19.88 14.54 -14.10
N GLY A 236 19.07 15.57 -14.44
CA GLY A 236 19.48 16.97 -14.31
C GLY A 236 19.70 17.42 -12.86
N LEU A 237 18.90 16.92 -11.91
CA LEU A 237 19.10 17.17 -10.49
C LEU A 237 20.38 16.51 -9.99
N ILE A 238 20.58 15.22 -10.29
CA ILE A 238 21.76 14.47 -9.85
C ILE A 238 23.04 15.13 -10.36
N GLN A 239 23.09 15.50 -11.65
CA GLN A 239 24.24 16.20 -12.21
C GLN A 239 24.52 17.55 -11.54
N ALA A 240 23.48 18.28 -11.15
CA ALA A 240 23.64 19.56 -10.49
C ALA A 240 24.06 19.43 -9.00
N ILE A 241 23.76 18.30 -8.35
CA ILE A 241 24.30 17.93 -7.03
C ILE A 241 25.78 17.50 -7.16
N LYS A 242 26.11 16.62 -8.12
CA LYS A 242 27.50 16.19 -8.44
C LYS A 242 28.44 17.37 -8.70
N GLY A 243 27.93 18.49 -9.22
CA GLY A 243 28.71 19.70 -9.45
C GLY A 243 29.04 20.52 -8.20
N GLN A 244 28.52 20.16 -7.03
CA GLN A 244 28.67 20.93 -5.77
C GLN A 244 29.21 20.09 -4.61
N VAL A 245 28.88 18.81 -4.57
CA VAL A 245 29.29 17.87 -3.51
C VAL A 245 29.70 16.54 -4.12
N ASP A 246 30.52 15.81 -3.38
CA ASP A 246 30.91 14.46 -3.75
C ASP A 246 29.77 13.48 -3.44
N ILE A 247 29.48 12.57 -4.36
CA ILE A 247 28.43 11.57 -4.20
C ILE A 247 28.90 10.20 -4.63
N THR A 248 28.48 9.18 -3.90
CA THR A 248 28.70 7.78 -4.24
C THR A 248 27.35 7.08 -4.47
N GLU A 249 27.31 6.18 -5.45
CA GLU A 249 26.13 5.39 -5.76
C GLU A 249 26.36 3.95 -5.28
N GLU A 250 25.51 3.48 -4.37
CA GLU A 250 25.54 2.13 -3.84
C GLU A 250 24.40 1.31 -4.45
N ILE A 251 24.72 0.11 -4.91
CA ILE A 251 23.71 -0.81 -5.46
C ILE A 251 22.80 -1.25 -4.32
N GLN A 252 21.50 -1.26 -4.58
CA GLN A 252 20.49 -1.72 -3.65
C GLN A 252 19.67 -2.82 -4.30
N GLN A 253 19.47 -3.92 -3.57
CA GLN A 253 18.56 -4.99 -4.00
C GLN A 253 17.12 -4.49 -3.95
N ASP A 254 16.31 -4.87 -4.96
CA ASP A 254 14.88 -4.59 -4.99
C ASP A 254 14.53 -3.08 -4.94
N GLY A 255 15.46 -2.19 -5.30
CA GLY A 255 15.22 -0.76 -5.21
C GLY A 255 16.18 0.07 -6.07
N PRO A 256 15.90 1.38 -6.21
CA PRO A 256 16.83 2.29 -6.86
C PRO A 256 18.12 2.35 -6.04
N PRO A 257 19.27 2.64 -6.67
CA PRO A 257 20.55 2.77 -5.96
C PRO A 257 20.45 3.84 -4.88
N ILE A 258 21.25 3.69 -3.82
CA ILE A 258 21.37 4.68 -2.76
C ILE A 258 22.39 5.71 -3.22
N ILE A 259 22.02 6.99 -3.17
CA ILE A 259 22.95 8.08 -3.48
C ILE A 259 23.42 8.67 -2.15
N ARG A 260 24.64 8.33 -1.74
CA ARG A 260 25.32 8.93 -0.60
C ARG A 260 25.90 10.27 -1.01
N VAL A 261 25.86 11.22 -0.10
CA VAL A 261 26.26 12.60 -0.32
C VAL A 261 27.21 13.01 0.79
N HIS A 262 28.46 13.23 0.41
CA HIS A 262 29.57 13.51 1.32
C HIS A 262 29.73 15.03 1.50
N GLY A 263 30.18 15.43 2.69
CA GLY A 263 30.48 16.84 2.99
C GLY A 263 29.25 17.72 3.26
N ILE A 264 28.07 17.14 3.49
CA ILE A 264 26.92 17.88 4.05
C ILE A 264 26.97 17.76 5.57
N GLU A 265 27.28 18.87 6.24
CA GLU A 265 27.25 18.97 7.70
C GLU A 265 26.03 19.76 8.16
N GLY A 266 25.30 19.26 9.16
CA GLY A 266 24.18 19.97 9.79
C GLY A 266 23.01 20.28 8.83
N ASP A 267 22.35 21.42 9.06
CA ASP A 267 21.22 21.92 8.25
C ASP A 267 21.66 22.61 6.94
N SER A 268 22.78 22.18 6.35
CA SER A 268 23.33 22.76 5.13
C SER A 268 22.44 22.43 3.92
N ASN A 269 21.98 23.46 3.21
CA ASN A 269 21.17 23.31 1.99
C ASN A 269 22.04 23.48 0.74
N ILE A 270 21.80 22.65 -0.29
CA ILE A 270 22.44 22.81 -1.60
C ILE A 270 21.49 23.54 -2.54
N THR A 271 21.96 24.63 -3.16
CA THR A 271 21.19 25.36 -4.17
C THR A 271 21.50 24.81 -5.56
N VAL A 272 20.52 24.18 -6.19
CA VAL A 272 20.64 23.58 -7.53
C VAL A 272 20.46 24.66 -8.60
N ARG A 273 20.96 24.44 -9.84
CA ARG A 273 20.99 25.36 -11.00
C ARG A 273 19.65 25.94 -11.51
N SER A 274 18.60 25.90 -10.71
CA SER A 274 17.28 26.52 -10.96
C SER A 274 16.81 27.40 -9.78
N GLY A 275 17.67 27.68 -8.81
CA GLY A 275 17.32 28.36 -7.55
C GLY A 275 16.55 27.48 -6.56
N ARG A 276 16.28 26.22 -6.92
CA ARG A 276 15.68 25.22 -6.02
C ARG A 276 16.72 24.74 -5.01
N GLN A 277 16.37 24.78 -3.74
CA GLN A 277 17.19 24.23 -2.66
C GLN A 277 16.82 22.77 -2.38
N VAL A 278 17.83 21.92 -2.28
CA VAL A 278 17.71 20.58 -1.69
C VAL A 278 18.11 20.73 -0.23
N ALA A 279 17.13 20.57 0.66
CA ALA A 279 17.35 20.79 2.08
C ALA A 279 17.88 19.53 2.75
N CYS A 280 18.77 19.70 3.73
CA CYS A 280 19.07 18.66 4.69
C CYS A 280 17.99 18.66 5.77
N VAL A 281 17.27 17.54 5.91
CA VAL A 281 16.16 17.42 6.86
C VAL A 281 16.54 16.70 8.15
N GLY A 282 17.84 16.47 8.38
CA GLY A 282 18.37 15.79 9.55
C GLY A 282 17.99 14.31 9.62
N CYS A 283 18.04 13.74 10.84
CA CYS A 283 17.73 12.34 11.10
C CYS A 283 16.20 12.10 11.11
N VAL A 284 15.67 11.68 9.96
CA VAL A 284 14.22 11.50 9.77
C VAL A 284 13.70 10.29 10.55
N SER A 285 14.48 9.22 10.70
CA SER A 285 14.10 8.04 11.47
C SER A 285 13.82 8.37 12.94
N ALA A 286 14.67 9.17 13.58
CA ALA A 286 14.46 9.66 14.94
C ALA A 286 13.22 10.58 15.05
N ARG A 287 13.06 11.53 14.12
CA ARG A 287 11.88 12.40 14.11
C ARG A 287 10.58 11.62 13.91
N LEU A 288 10.60 10.60 13.05
CA LEU A 288 9.45 9.71 12.85
C LEU A 288 9.16 8.91 14.11
N SER A 289 10.17 8.34 14.78
CA SER A 289 9.94 7.58 16.02
C SER A 289 9.38 8.44 17.16
N ASP A 290 9.63 9.76 17.15
CA ASP A 290 8.98 10.69 18.08
C ASP A 290 7.50 10.94 17.76
N LEU A 291 7.14 10.96 16.48
CA LEU A 291 5.79 11.26 15.98
C LEU A 291 4.88 10.04 15.85
N LEU A 292 5.45 8.85 15.75
CA LEU A 292 4.71 7.62 15.55
C LEU A 292 3.86 7.29 16.79
N PRO A 293 2.57 6.92 16.60
CA PRO A 293 1.70 6.54 17.70
C PRO A 293 2.15 5.22 18.35
N ARG A 294 1.69 4.96 19.57
CA ARG A 294 1.75 3.61 20.16
C ARG A 294 0.86 2.66 19.37
N LEU A 295 1.15 1.36 19.41
CA LEU A 295 0.46 0.36 18.57
C LEU A 295 -1.06 0.37 18.72
N GLY A 296 -1.57 0.51 19.95
CA GLY A 296 -3.02 0.60 20.20
C GLY A 296 -3.67 1.87 19.64
N ASP A 297 -2.94 2.99 19.68
CA ASP A 297 -3.39 4.26 19.09
C ASP A 297 -3.38 4.15 17.56
N TRP A 298 -2.32 3.56 17.00
CA TRP A 298 -2.23 3.28 15.56
C TRP A 298 -3.38 2.40 15.09
N ALA A 299 -3.67 1.29 15.79
CA ALA A 299 -4.78 0.40 15.48
C ALA A 299 -6.13 1.15 15.46
N SER A 300 -6.29 2.15 16.33
CA SER A 300 -7.48 3.00 16.37
C SER A 300 -7.56 4.04 15.24
N MET A 301 -6.45 4.31 14.54
CA MET A 301 -6.42 5.16 13.35
C MET A 301 -6.68 4.39 12.05
N ILE A 302 -6.70 3.05 12.08
CA ILE A 302 -6.95 2.23 10.88
C ILE A 302 -8.39 2.45 10.40
N PRO A 303 -8.61 2.70 9.09
CA PRO A 303 -9.95 2.85 8.53
C PRO A 303 -10.86 1.65 8.82
N VAL A 304 -12.15 1.92 9.04
CA VAL A 304 -13.17 0.89 9.18
C VAL A 304 -13.58 0.39 7.79
N TRP A 305 -13.76 -0.93 7.66
CA TRP A 305 -14.39 -1.52 6.49
C TRP A 305 -15.89 -1.70 6.76
N ASP A 306 -16.71 -0.87 6.12
CA ASP A 306 -18.17 -0.83 6.33
C ASP A 306 -18.96 -1.94 5.61
N GLU A 307 -18.32 -3.06 5.27
CA GLU A 307 -19.02 -4.23 4.70
C GLU A 307 -19.92 -4.88 5.74
N GLN A 308 -21.15 -5.21 5.34
CA GLN A 308 -22.15 -5.84 6.21
C GLN A 308 -22.62 -7.20 5.68
N ASP A 309 -22.44 -7.46 4.38
CA ASP A 309 -22.83 -8.71 3.75
C ASP A 309 -21.60 -9.52 3.33
N PHE A 310 -21.20 -10.44 4.21
CA PHE A 310 -20.09 -11.33 3.95
C PHE A 310 -20.48 -12.62 3.19
N SER A 311 -21.76 -12.81 2.86
CA SER A 311 -22.26 -14.06 2.26
C SER A 311 -21.67 -14.36 0.88
N ARG A 312 -21.16 -13.34 0.19
CA ARG A 312 -20.53 -13.42 -1.13
C ARG A 312 -19.05 -13.80 -1.10
N TYR A 313 -18.45 -13.95 0.08
CA TYR A 313 -17.02 -14.23 0.22
C TYR A 313 -16.78 -15.65 0.71
N GLN A 314 -15.73 -16.28 0.16
CA GLN A 314 -15.03 -17.32 0.90
C GLN A 314 -14.17 -16.62 1.96
N ILE A 315 -14.34 -17.01 3.22
CA ILE A 315 -13.67 -16.37 4.35
C ILE A 315 -12.60 -17.33 4.90
N LYS A 316 -11.42 -16.80 5.16
CA LYS A 316 -10.36 -17.48 5.92
C LYS A 316 -9.97 -16.63 7.13
N ARG A 317 -9.57 -17.26 8.23
CA ARG A 317 -8.98 -16.59 9.40
C ARG A 317 -7.50 -16.89 9.47
N TYR A 318 -6.72 -15.89 9.78
CA TYR A 318 -5.30 -16.03 10.02
C TYR A 318 -5.07 -16.67 11.40
N GLU A 319 -4.25 -17.72 11.44
CA GLU A 319 -3.81 -18.42 12.63
C GLU A 319 -2.37 -17.97 12.97
N PRO A 320 -2.16 -17.16 14.02
CA PRO A 320 -0.87 -16.54 14.30
C PRO A 320 0.26 -17.52 14.57
N GLU A 321 -0.01 -18.62 15.28
CA GLU A 321 1.03 -19.58 15.66
C GLU A 321 1.59 -20.31 14.43
N SER A 322 0.71 -20.71 13.52
CA SER A 322 1.09 -21.43 12.29
C SER A 322 1.40 -20.51 11.10
N ASN A 323 1.17 -19.20 11.23
CA ASN A 323 1.30 -18.21 10.17
C ASN A 323 0.48 -18.55 8.89
N LYS A 324 -0.71 -19.16 9.05
CA LYS A 324 -1.54 -19.62 7.91
C LYS A 324 -2.95 -19.07 7.95
N PHE A 325 -3.57 -18.95 6.77
CA PHE A 325 -5.00 -18.70 6.64
C PHE A 325 -5.79 -20.02 6.59
N LEU A 326 -6.64 -20.24 7.59
CA LEU A 326 -7.51 -21.40 7.70
C LEU A 326 -8.92 -21.07 7.21
N ASN A 327 -9.53 -21.95 6.41
CA ASN A 327 -10.90 -21.75 5.92
C ASN A 327 -11.90 -21.69 7.08
N LEU A 328 -12.82 -20.73 7.01
CA LEU A 328 -13.95 -20.62 7.92
C LEU A 328 -15.25 -21.02 7.20
N SER A 329 -15.86 -22.09 7.67
CA SER A 329 -17.20 -22.49 7.24
C SER A 329 -18.23 -21.61 7.95
N HIS A 330 -18.82 -20.65 7.22
CA HIS A 330 -19.94 -19.79 7.65
C HIS A 330 -19.86 -19.29 9.11
N PRO A 331 -19.09 -18.23 9.40
CA PRO A 331 -18.98 -17.72 10.77
C PRO A 331 -20.35 -17.22 11.25
N THR A 332 -20.88 -17.81 12.32
CA THR A 332 -22.04 -17.28 13.06
C THR A 332 -21.65 -16.05 13.89
N GLN A 333 -20.36 -15.94 14.24
CA GLN A 333 -19.78 -14.80 14.95
C GLN A 333 -18.29 -14.67 14.59
N PHE A 334 -17.82 -13.44 14.40
CA PHE A 334 -16.40 -13.15 14.23
C PHE A 334 -15.71 -13.02 15.59
N LYS A 335 -14.43 -13.39 15.64
CA LYS A 335 -13.54 -13.26 16.82
C LYS A 335 -12.43 -12.30 16.47
N GLU A 336 -11.78 -11.72 17.47
CA GLU A 336 -10.64 -10.83 17.22
C GLU A 336 -9.58 -11.51 16.32
N GLY A 337 -9.03 -10.73 15.38
CA GLY A 337 -7.90 -11.14 14.55
C GLY A 337 -8.06 -10.85 13.06
N LEU A 338 -7.06 -11.30 12.27
CA LEU A 338 -7.00 -11.07 10.83
C LEU A 338 -7.81 -12.08 10.03
N TYR A 339 -8.55 -11.58 9.04
CA TYR A 339 -9.37 -12.34 8.11
C TYR A 339 -9.01 -12.02 6.67
N GLN A 340 -9.21 -13.00 5.80
CA GLN A 340 -9.10 -12.88 4.36
C GLN A 340 -10.46 -13.19 3.72
N PHE A 341 -10.93 -12.27 2.89
CA PHE A 341 -12.20 -12.33 2.19
C PHE A 341 -11.92 -12.46 0.70
N ILE A 342 -12.32 -13.59 0.14
CA ILE A 342 -12.04 -13.95 -1.25
C ILE A 342 -13.36 -13.91 -2.00
N SER A 343 -13.45 -13.04 -3.00
CA SER A 343 -14.60 -12.97 -3.91
C SER A 343 -14.19 -13.39 -5.30
N GLU A 344 -15.04 -14.20 -5.94
CA GLU A 344 -14.89 -14.61 -7.34
C GLU A 344 -16.05 -14.05 -8.16
N PRO A 345 -15.96 -12.78 -8.61
CA PRO A 345 -16.97 -12.23 -9.50
C PRO A 345 -16.96 -13.05 -10.79
N SER A 346 -18.13 -13.50 -11.25
CA SER A 346 -18.27 -14.40 -12.39
C SER A 346 -17.57 -13.84 -13.66
N ASN A 347 -16.36 -14.35 -13.96
CA ASN A 347 -15.45 -13.97 -15.05
C ASN A 347 -14.47 -12.80 -14.78
N ARG A 348 -14.05 -12.55 -13.54
CA ARG A 348 -12.93 -11.64 -13.22
C ARG A 348 -11.85 -12.35 -12.40
N GLN A 349 -10.67 -11.73 -12.33
CA GLN A 349 -9.64 -12.11 -11.36
C GLN A 349 -10.23 -12.14 -9.94
N GLN A 350 -9.82 -13.14 -9.17
CA GLN A 350 -10.16 -13.29 -7.77
C GLN A 350 -9.79 -12.01 -7.00
N ILE A 351 -10.74 -11.48 -6.24
CA ILE A 351 -10.51 -10.30 -5.39
C ILE A 351 -10.26 -10.79 -3.97
N VAL A 352 -9.09 -10.44 -3.43
CA VAL A 352 -8.70 -10.75 -2.06
C VAL A 352 -8.68 -9.47 -1.25
N THR A 353 -9.48 -9.41 -0.19
CA THR A 353 -9.49 -8.32 0.79
C THR A 353 -9.03 -8.87 2.14
N VAL A 354 -8.16 -8.15 2.83
CA VAL A 354 -7.72 -8.48 4.18
C VAL A 354 -8.26 -7.46 5.16
N ALA A 355 -8.77 -7.92 6.30
CA ALA A 355 -9.30 -7.04 7.33
C ALA A 355 -9.10 -7.65 8.72
N PHE A 356 -8.84 -6.79 9.70
CA PHE A 356 -8.74 -7.18 11.10
C PHE A 356 -10.09 -6.95 11.79
N PHE A 357 -10.63 -7.96 12.46
CA PHE A 357 -11.84 -7.79 13.26
C PHE A 357 -11.46 -7.31 14.66
N ASP A 358 -11.86 -6.10 15.02
CA ASP A 358 -11.78 -5.53 16.37
C ASP A 358 -13.04 -5.95 17.13
N GLU A 359 -12.89 -6.92 18.05
CA GLU A 359 -14.00 -7.47 18.83
C GLU A 359 -14.60 -6.46 19.81
N GLN A 360 -13.77 -5.56 20.37
CA GLN A 360 -14.23 -4.53 21.30
C GLN A 360 -15.13 -3.50 20.61
N LYS A 361 -14.76 -3.10 19.39
CA LYS A 361 -15.55 -2.15 18.59
C LYS A 361 -16.61 -2.84 17.72
N ASN A 362 -16.57 -4.16 17.63
CA ASN A 362 -17.40 -4.98 16.75
C ASN A 362 -17.37 -4.50 15.29
N LYS A 363 -16.16 -4.30 14.75
CA LYS A 363 -15.93 -3.72 13.42
C LYS A 363 -14.74 -4.36 12.73
N PHE A 364 -14.77 -4.36 11.40
CA PHE A 364 -13.60 -4.67 10.58
C PHE A 364 -12.77 -3.42 10.34
N LEU A 365 -11.46 -3.55 10.45
CA LEU A 365 -10.45 -2.55 10.13
C LEU A 365 -9.74 -2.96 8.83
N CYS A 366 -9.59 -2.03 7.89
CA CYS A 366 -8.90 -2.25 6.62
C CYS A 366 -7.57 -1.50 6.62
N GLY A 367 -6.48 -2.24 6.41
CA GLY A 367 -5.12 -1.72 6.42
C GLY A 367 -4.18 -2.58 5.59
N ASP A 368 -2.89 -2.26 5.62
CA ASP A 368 -1.90 -3.07 4.91
C ASP A 368 -1.72 -4.43 5.59
N PHE A 369 -1.56 -5.48 4.80
CA PHE A 369 -1.47 -6.86 5.28
C PHE A 369 -0.42 -7.05 6.38
N TYR A 370 0.78 -6.48 6.21
CA TYR A 370 1.84 -6.60 7.21
C TYR A 370 1.42 -5.96 8.53
N GLY A 371 0.86 -4.75 8.48
CA GLY A 371 0.35 -4.09 9.68
C GLY A 371 -0.76 -4.87 10.39
N LEU A 372 -1.74 -5.39 9.65
CA LEU A 372 -2.84 -6.17 10.25
C LEU A 372 -2.38 -7.55 10.76
N ARG A 373 -1.43 -8.18 10.06
CA ARG A 373 -0.80 -9.43 10.50
C ARG A 373 0.01 -9.21 11.77
N PHE A 374 0.80 -8.15 11.82
CA PHE A 374 1.55 -7.75 13.00
C PHE A 374 0.63 -7.51 14.20
N LEU A 375 -0.49 -6.79 14.04
CA LEU A 375 -1.46 -6.62 15.13
C LEU A 375 -1.96 -7.96 15.68
N THR A 376 -2.30 -8.89 14.79
CA THR A 376 -2.84 -10.19 15.20
C THR A 376 -1.79 -11.00 15.95
N ARG A 377 -0.55 -11.02 15.45
CA ARG A 377 0.56 -11.77 16.07
C ARG A 377 1.00 -11.15 17.39
N GLN A 378 1.08 -9.83 17.44
CA GLN A 378 1.44 -9.10 18.66
C GLN A 378 0.36 -9.22 19.74
N GLY A 379 -0.93 -9.22 19.35
CA GLY A 379 -2.04 -9.43 20.28
C GLY A 379 -2.03 -10.79 21.00
N VAL A 380 -1.36 -11.80 20.44
CA VAL A 380 -1.16 -13.11 21.07
C VAL A 380 0.27 -13.35 21.58
N GLY A 381 1.15 -12.33 21.51
CA GLY A 381 2.51 -12.39 22.07
C GLY A 381 3.50 -13.25 21.29
N VAL A 382 3.23 -13.57 20.02
CA VAL A 382 4.11 -14.40 19.17
C VAL A 382 5.05 -13.60 18.28
N SER A 383 4.94 -12.27 18.27
CA SER A 383 5.87 -11.43 17.51
C SER A 383 7.24 -11.34 18.16
N ARG A 384 8.26 -11.27 17.30
CA ARG A 384 9.67 -11.28 17.70
C ARG A 384 10.47 -10.24 16.90
N ALA A 385 11.43 -9.63 17.57
CA ALA A 385 12.46 -8.80 16.95
C ALA A 385 13.75 -8.91 17.78
N PHE A 386 14.89 -8.84 17.10
CA PHE A 386 16.22 -9.03 17.66
C PHE A 386 17.10 -7.87 17.27
N TYR A 387 17.97 -7.45 18.17
CA TYR A 387 18.90 -6.38 17.90
C TYR A 387 20.34 -6.85 18.12
N VAL A 388 21.15 -6.68 17.07
CA VAL A 388 22.56 -7.04 17.04
C VAL A 388 23.37 -5.76 17.19
N ASN A 389 23.87 -5.52 18.41
CA ASN A 389 24.52 -4.25 18.75
C ASN A 389 25.87 -4.06 18.03
N SER A 390 26.54 -5.16 17.70
CA SER A 390 27.83 -5.16 17.00
C SER A 390 27.73 -4.66 15.55
N THR A 391 26.63 -4.98 14.86
CA THR A 391 26.37 -4.56 13.47
C THR A 391 25.32 -3.46 13.34
N LYS A 392 24.72 -3.03 14.45
CA LYS A 392 23.60 -2.06 14.47
C LYS A 392 22.43 -2.52 13.61
N GLU A 393 22.16 -3.82 13.64
CA GLU A 393 21.10 -4.43 12.85
C GLU A 393 19.90 -4.81 13.71
N LEU A 394 18.71 -4.57 13.17
CA LEU A 394 17.46 -5.10 13.69
C LEU A 394 16.99 -6.24 12.78
N LEU A 395 16.89 -7.43 13.36
CA LEU A 395 16.44 -8.64 12.68
C LEU A 395 15.01 -8.96 13.12
N MET A 396 14.15 -9.36 12.19
CA MET A 396 12.83 -9.89 12.53
C MET A 396 12.42 -10.99 11.52
N PRO A 397 11.65 -12.00 11.94
CA PRO A 397 11.02 -12.93 11.01
C PRO A 397 10.16 -12.17 9.99
N ILE A 398 10.10 -12.63 8.73
CA ILE A 398 9.23 -12.02 7.72
C ILE A 398 7.79 -11.91 8.23
N ALA A 399 7.30 -12.94 8.95
CA ALA A 399 5.97 -12.97 9.55
C ALA A 399 5.68 -11.78 10.49
N ASP A 400 6.72 -11.27 11.15
CA ASP A 400 6.67 -10.21 12.15
C ASP A 400 7.00 -8.82 11.59
N ARG A 401 7.09 -8.67 10.26
CA ARG A 401 7.31 -7.38 9.61
C ARG A 401 6.31 -6.33 10.11
N TRP A 402 6.86 -5.20 10.55
CA TRP A 402 6.10 -4.13 11.20
C TRP A 402 5.16 -3.37 10.25
N PRO A 403 4.15 -2.65 10.80
CA PRO A 403 3.33 -1.76 10.00
C PRO A 403 4.20 -0.71 9.29
N MET A 404 3.79 -0.33 8.07
CA MET A 404 4.61 0.49 7.16
C MET A 404 5.18 1.78 7.78
N PRO A 405 4.46 2.55 8.62
CA PRO A 405 5.02 3.76 9.21
C PRO A 405 6.25 3.51 10.09
N TYR A 406 6.24 2.41 10.87
CA TYR A 406 7.37 2.01 11.71
C TYR A 406 8.50 1.44 10.86
N GLU A 407 8.17 0.59 9.88
CA GLU A 407 9.17 0.06 8.95
C GLU A 407 9.87 1.17 8.15
N ARG A 408 9.13 2.20 7.74
CA ARG A 408 9.71 3.34 7.03
C ARG A 408 10.75 4.06 7.86
N ALA A 409 10.51 4.22 9.15
CA ALA A 409 11.49 4.82 10.05
C ALA A 409 12.75 3.95 10.20
N LEU A 410 12.62 2.62 10.16
CA LEU A 410 13.79 1.72 10.08
C LEU A 410 14.57 1.89 8.77
N VAL A 411 13.88 1.91 7.62
CA VAL A 411 14.52 2.07 6.30
C VAL A 411 15.21 3.43 6.18
N LEU A 412 14.58 4.50 6.67
CA LEU A 412 15.16 5.84 6.66
C LEU A 412 16.29 6.03 7.68
N ALA A 413 16.57 5.05 8.55
CA ALA A 413 17.71 5.10 9.44
C ALA A 413 19.04 4.91 8.70
N SER A 414 19.05 4.17 7.60
CA SER A 414 20.24 3.93 6.77
C SER A 414 20.08 4.32 5.30
N GLY A 415 18.83 4.53 4.84
CA GLY A 415 18.50 4.69 3.43
C GLY A 415 18.42 3.36 2.68
N CYS A 416 18.54 2.23 3.38
CA CYS A 416 18.59 0.89 2.80
C CYS A 416 17.26 0.14 2.97
N LEU A 417 16.79 -0.52 1.91
CA LEU A 417 15.76 -1.55 2.02
C LEU A 417 16.29 -2.74 2.85
N PRO A 418 15.41 -3.46 3.57
CA PRO A 418 15.84 -4.58 4.38
C PRO A 418 16.38 -5.73 3.53
N ARG A 419 17.44 -6.37 4.02
CA ARG A 419 18.02 -7.57 3.40
C ARG A 419 17.25 -8.81 3.86
N ARG A 420 17.02 -9.76 2.95
CA ARG A 420 16.48 -11.07 3.31
C ARG A 420 17.63 -12.02 3.61
N LEU A 421 17.65 -12.55 4.82
CA LEU A 421 18.64 -13.51 5.28
C LEU A 421 17.94 -14.83 5.54
N ARG A 422 18.62 -15.95 5.28
CA ARG A 422 18.11 -17.28 5.63
C ARG A 422 18.97 -17.83 6.75
N THR A 423 18.32 -18.26 7.83
CA THR A 423 18.98 -18.92 8.94
C THR A 423 19.43 -20.32 8.54
N GLU A 424 20.32 -20.92 9.33
CA GLU A 424 20.69 -22.34 9.16
C GLU A 424 19.48 -23.28 9.24
N SER A 425 18.49 -22.93 10.07
CA SER A 425 17.21 -23.64 10.17
C SER A 425 16.28 -23.44 8.96
N GLY A 426 16.71 -22.68 7.95
CA GLY A 426 15.98 -22.44 6.72
C GLY A 426 14.92 -21.34 6.82
N VAL A 427 14.78 -20.67 7.98
CA VAL A 427 13.83 -19.58 8.21
C VAL A 427 14.32 -18.30 7.54
N THR A 428 13.40 -17.54 6.95
CA THR A 428 13.73 -16.24 6.35
C THR A 428 13.47 -15.11 7.35
N VAL A 429 14.52 -14.34 7.63
CA VAL A 429 14.46 -13.12 8.43
C VAL A 429 14.78 -11.91 7.57
N ILE A 430 14.30 -10.75 7.98
CA ILE A 430 14.66 -9.46 7.38
C ILE A 430 15.57 -8.68 8.31
N SER A 431 16.65 -8.13 7.75
CA SER A 431 17.63 -7.30 8.46
C SER A 431 17.51 -5.84 8.02
N TYR A 432 17.35 -4.95 9.00
CA TYR A 432 17.44 -3.51 8.83
C TYR A 432 18.77 -3.03 9.43
N THR A 433 19.54 -2.25 8.68
CA THR A 433 20.85 -1.74 9.07
C THR A 433 20.78 -0.30 9.58
N GLY A 434 21.81 0.13 10.33
CA GLY A 434 21.92 1.50 10.85
C GLY A 434 20.89 1.81 11.93
N ILE A 435 20.43 0.80 12.67
CA ILE A 435 19.48 0.96 13.77
C ILE A 435 20.27 1.25 15.03
N THR A 436 20.05 2.42 15.63
CA THR A 436 20.70 2.79 16.89
C THR A 436 19.98 2.17 18.10
N GLU A 437 20.71 2.10 19.22
CA GLU A 437 20.17 1.64 20.50
C GLU A 437 18.94 2.47 20.95
N SER A 438 19.02 3.78 20.81
CA SER A 438 17.92 4.69 21.14
C SER A 438 16.69 4.47 20.26
N LEU A 439 16.90 4.19 18.97
CA LEU A 439 15.82 3.90 18.04
C LEU A 439 15.17 2.54 18.35
N ARG A 440 15.97 1.52 18.69
CA ARG A 440 15.51 0.22 19.19
C ARG A 440 14.63 0.38 20.42
N GLU A 441 15.12 1.05 21.46
CA GLU A 441 14.38 1.26 22.70
C GLU A 441 13.06 2.01 22.45
N ARG A 442 13.09 3.01 21.58
CA ARG A 442 11.89 3.75 21.20
C ARG A 442 10.85 2.86 20.52
N PHE A 443 11.25 2.01 19.57
CA PHE A 443 10.31 1.10 18.91
C PHE A 443 9.80 0.00 19.83
N SER A 444 10.62 -0.47 20.77
CA SER A 444 10.20 -1.40 21.83
C SER A 444 9.02 -0.82 22.62
N ASP A 445 9.10 0.44 23.08
CA ASP A 445 7.99 1.12 23.78
C ASP A 445 6.76 1.32 22.86
N LEU A 446 6.96 1.84 21.65
CA LEU A 446 5.85 2.16 20.75
C LEU A 446 5.05 0.92 20.35
N LEU A 447 5.73 -0.20 20.08
CA LEU A 447 5.10 -1.43 19.63
C LEU A 447 4.68 -2.35 20.79
N GLY A 448 5.09 -2.03 22.03
CA GLY A 448 4.93 -2.91 23.18
C GLY A 448 5.59 -4.26 22.96
N LEU A 449 6.68 -4.30 22.18
CA LEU A 449 7.37 -5.50 21.72
C LEU A 449 8.72 -5.58 22.39
N GLU A 450 9.01 -6.69 23.07
CA GLU A 450 10.35 -6.95 23.57
C GLU A 450 11.31 -7.20 22.40
N ILE A 451 12.19 -6.23 22.14
CA ILE A 451 13.28 -6.39 21.19
C ILE A 451 14.49 -6.96 21.93
N VAL A 452 14.69 -8.26 21.77
CA VAL A 452 15.72 -8.99 22.52
C VAL A 452 17.09 -8.58 21.98
N GLY A 453 17.95 -8.06 22.86
CA GLY A 453 19.36 -7.82 22.52
C GLY A 453 20.15 -9.12 22.50
N GLU A 454 21.38 -9.09 21.98
CA GLU A 454 22.33 -10.21 22.14
C GLU A 454 22.26 -10.74 23.59
N LEU A 455 21.85 -12.01 23.75
CA LEU A 455 22.11 -12.72 24.99
C LEU A 455 23.64 -12.69 25.16
N CYS A 456 24.12 -11.99 26.20
CA CYS A 456 25.48 -12.21 26.66
C CYS A 456 25.61 -13.71 26.96
N MET A 457 26.18 -14.46 26.02
CA MET A 457 26.73 -15.77 26.30
C MET A 457 27.96 -15.50 27.18
N MET A 458 27.74 -15.42 28.49
CA MET A 458 28.80 -15.48 29.50
C MET A 458 29.39 -16.87 29.55
#